data_AF-A0A2N4YK43-F1
#
_entry.id   AF-A0A2N4YK43-F1
#
_cell.length_a   1.000
_cell.length_b   1.000
_cell.length_c   1.000
_cell.angle_alpha   90.00
_cell.angle_beta   90.00
_cell.angle_gamma   90.00
#
_symmetry.space_group_name_H-M   'P 1'
#
loop_
_entity.id
_entity.type
_entity.pdbx_description
1 polymer ?
#
loop_
_entity_poly.entity_id
_entity_poly.type
_entity_poly.pdbx_seq_one_letter_code
_entity_poly.pdbx_strand_id
1 'polypeptide(L)'
;MLGDVCMEGDGWRIVLPENPLSAPRVEIDIKYAQNSPMNDRALLAEAVETAKALMKSVKARRFADWPRRAMKPDAEGKVRHPFLEMEEASLWYCLHCNAEISGPQIAGNHWHCPGCGASPINIFPEAFWLGPNEQKSAPVQARGEGQDIEPIVSIVDPRPKLDLNKDQVTHLIRSALFEDATNASERMGASLAEIWVDDDLDVVVSFEDHYWPEEKEPTAAIEVAAVLGIEMELEVMWSDTLFAWPGLGTVTQSTAEYTRMMLDAYRSNGIVEERYGNQ
;
A
#
# COMPACT_ATOMS: atom_id res chain seq x y z
N MET A 1 -10.83 -4.34 -3.60
CA MET A 1 -12.24 -3.91 -3.53
C MET A 1 -13.04 -4.78 -4.48
N LEU A 2 -13.75 -5.80 -3.99
CA LEU A 2 -14.39 -6.84 -4.84
C LEU A 2 -15.91 -6.68 -4.96
N GLY A 3 -16.49 -5.52 -4.60
CA GLY A 3 -17.94 -5.32 -4.58
C GLY A 3 -18.44 -3.95 -5.05
N ASP A 4 -17.54 -3.00 -5.33
CA ASP A 4 -17.91 -1.66 -5.82
C ASP A 4 -18.28 -1.72 -7.30
N VAL A 5 -19.19 -0.85 -7.74
CA VAL A 5 -19.49 -0.65 -9.16
C VAL A 5 -18.83 0.63 -9.61
N CYS A 6 -18.00 0.54 -10.64
CA CYS A 6 -17.41 1.68 -11.33
C CYS A 6 -18.10 1.85 -12.68
N MET A 7 -18.50 3.08 -13.00
CA MET A 7 -18.92 3.49 -14.32
C MET A 7 -18.09 4.71 -14.73
N GLU A 8 -17.52 4.69 -15.92
CA GLU A 8 -16.61 5.73 -16.38
C GLU A 8 -16.95 6.19 -17.78
N GLY A 9 -16.53 7.41 -18.09
CA GLY A 9 -16.57 8.00 -19.41
C GLY A 9 -15.49 9.06 -19.55
N ASP A 10 -15.50 9.79 -20.66
CA ASP A 10 -14.47 10.78 -20.95
C ASP A 10 -14.46 11.91 -19.89
N GLY A 11 -13.42 11.90 -19.04
CA GLY A 11 -13.21 12.93 -18.02
C GLY A 11 -14.04 12.79 -16.75
N TRP A 12 -14.72 11.66 -16.54
CA TRP A 12 -15.50 11.43 -15.31
C TRP A 12 -15.58 9.96 -14.91
N ARG A 13 -15.82 9.72 -13.62
CA ARG A 13 -15.99 8.40 -13.02
C ARG A 13 -17.05 8.45 -11.93
N ILE A 14 -17.98 7.51 -11.94
CA ILE A 14 -18.93 7.24 -10.85
C ILE A 14 -18.50 5.94 -10.16
N VAL A 15 -18.28 6.02 -8.85
CA VAL A 15 -18.01 4.87 -7.98
C VAL A 15 -19.20 4.71 -7.03
N LEU A 16 -19.88 3.58 -7.13
CA LEU A 16 -20.87 3.13 -6.16
C LEU A 16 -20.21 2.17 -5.19
N PRO A 17 -20.04 2.56 -3.92
CA PRO A 17 -19.48 1.67 -2.92
C PRO A 17 -20.41 0.48 -2.64
N GLU A 18 -19.81 -0.65 -2.28
CA GLU A 18 -20.52 -1.85 -1.84
C GLU A 18 -21.48 -1.56 -0.67
N ASN A 19 -21.00 -0.76 0.29
CA ASN A 19 -21.74 -0.37 1.49
C ASN A 19 -23.01 0.41 1.08
N PRO A 20 -24.22 -0.11 1.37
CA PRO A 20 -25.48 0.55 1.02
C PRO A 20 -25.65 1.95 1.59
N LEU A 21 -24.96 2.27 2.68
CA LEU A 21 -25.05 3.56 3.38
C LEU A 21 -24.01 4.58 2.92
N SER A 22 -23.15 4.22 1.96
CA SER A 22 -22.18 5.14 1.40
C SER A 22 -22.76 5.86 0.18
N ALA A 23 -22.52 7.17 0.11
CA ALA A 23 -22.90 7.98 -1.03
C ALA A 23 -22.19 7.50 -2.31
N PRO A 24 -22.86 7.53 -3.48
CA PRO A 24 -22.18 7.45 -4.76
C PRO A 24 -21.12 8.55 -4.85
N ARG A 25 -19.94 8.24 -5.36
CA ARG A 25 -18.86 9.21 -5.58
C ARG A 25 -18.76 9.52 -7.06
N VAL A 26 -18.74 10.79 -7.41
CA VAL A 26 -18.61 11.27 -8.78
C VAL A 26 -17.33 12.09 -8.84
N GLU A 27 -16.38 11.60 -9.61
CA GLU A 27 -15.12 12.27 -9.84
C GLU A 27 -15.13 12.85 -11.25
N ILE A 28 -14.77 14.11 -11.37
CA ILE A 28 -14.63 14.82 -12.64
C ILE A 28 -13.17 15.24 -12.76
N ASP A 29 -12.50 14.85 -13.84
CA ASP A 29 -11.15 15.31 -14.14
C ASP A 29 -11.14 16.84 -14.24
N ILE A 30 -10.17 17.48 -13.60
CA ILE A 30 -9.96 18.94 -13.58
C ILE A 30 -9.98 19.56 -14.99
N LYS A 31 -9.51 18.84 -16.01
CA LYS A 31 -9.55 19.27 -17.41
C LYS A 31 -10.98 19.44 -17.94
N TYR A 32 -11.93 18.71 -17.37
CA TYR A 32 -13.33 18.67 -17.76
C TYR A 32 -14.27 19.33 -16.73
N ALA A 33 -13.73 20.02 -15.73
CA ALA A 33 -14.49 20.59 -14.62
C ALA A 33 -15.71 21.42 -15.06
N GLN A 34 -15.60 22.15 -16.18
CA GLN A 34 -16.66 23.04 -16.67
C GLN A 34 -17.60 22.41 -17.70
N ASN A 35 -17.13 21.42 -18.47
CA ASN A 35 -17.85 20.86 -19.61
C ASN A 35 -18.23 19.38 -19.44
N SER A 36 -17.94 18.79 -18.28
CA SER A 36 -18.28 17.41 -17.99
C SER A 36 -19.81 17.19 -18.08
N PRO A 37 -20.26 16.10 -18.72
CA PRO A 37 -21.66 15.72 -18.74
C PRO A 37 -22.23 15.51 -17.31
N MET A 38 -21.37 15.16 -16.34
CA MET A 38 -21.78 14.96 -14.95
C MET A 38 -22.12 16.25 -14.20
N ASN A 39 -21.92 17.43 -14.81
CA ASN A 39 -22.42 18.69 -14.29
C ASN A 39 -23.93 18.86 -14.51
N ASP A 40 -24.52 18.11 -15.45
CA ASP A 40 -25.97 18.08 -15.65
C ASP A 40 -26.62 17.15 -14.60
N ARG A 41 -27.53 17.73 -13.80
CA ARG A 41 -28.19 16.99 -12.70
C ARG A 41 -29.08 15.84 -13.18
N ALA A 42 -29.75 16.00 -14.32
CA ALA A 42 -30.65 14.97 -14.84
C ALA A 42 -29.84 13.78 -15.38
N LEU A 43 -28.78 14.08 -16.14
CA LEU A 43 -27.88 13.06 -16.67
C LEU A 43 -27.13 12.34 -15.55
N LEU A 44 -26.65 13.09 -14.53
CA LEU A 44 -26.01 12.50 -13.37
C LEU A 44 -26.97 11.54 -12.63
N ALA A 45 -28.23 11.93 -12.42
CA ALA A 45 -29.22 11.07 -11.78
C ALA A 45 -29.46 9.78 -12.58
N GLU A 46 -29.61 9.87 -13.90
CA GLU A 46 -29.79 8.71 -14.77
C GLU A 46 -28.56 7.77 -14.75
N ALA A 47 -27.37 8.37 -14.79
CA ALA A 47 -26.10 7.65 -14.71
C ALA A 47 -25.97 6.88 -13.38
N VAL A 48 -26.31 7.53 -12.26
CA VAL A 48 -26.31 6.90 -10.92
C VAL A 48 -27.33 5.77 -10.84
N GLU A 49 -28.55 5.95 -11.37
CA GLU A 49 -29.56 4.88 -11.39
C GLU A 49 -29.12 3.67 -12.23
N THR A 50 -28.48 3.91 -13.36
CA THR A 50 -27.89 2.86 -14.19
C THR A 50 -26.85 2.06 -13.41
N ALA A 51 -25.95 2.76 -12.72
CA ALA A 51 -24.92 2.14 -11.90
C ALA A 51 -25.54 1.39 -10.69
N LYS A 52 -26.61 1.91 -10.07
CA LYS A 52 -27.38 1.23 -9.00
C LYS A 52 -28.03 -0.06 -9.52
N ALA A 53 -28.54 -0.07 -10.75
CA ALA A 53 -29.08 -1.26 -11.37
C ALA A 53 -28.02 -2.35 -11.54
N LEU A 54 -26.82 -1.99 -12.03
CA LEU A 54 -25.69 -2.91 -12.11
C LEU A 54 -25.25 -3.42 -10.72
N MET A 55 -25.24 -2.55 -9.71
CA MET A 55 -24.94 -2.91 -8.32
C MET A 55 -25.88 -3.98 -7.78
N LYS A 56 -27.18 -3.95 -8.13
CA LYS A 56 -28.13 -5.02 -7.76
C LYS A 56 -27.70 -6.37 -8.34
N SER A 57 -27.26 -6.41 -9.61
CA SER A 57 -26.76 -7.65 -10.24
C SER A 57 -25.45 -8.14 -9.65
N VAL A 58 -24.54 -7.24 -9.29
CA VAL A 58 -23.28 -7.59 -8.57
C VAL A 58 -23.59 -8.19 -7.20
N LYS A 59 -24.47 -7.54 -6.43
CA LYS A 59 -24.94 -8.03 -5.12
C LYS A 59 -25.61 -9.40 -5.22
N ALA A 60 -26.49 -9.60 -6.20
CA ALA A 60 -27.17 -10.89 -6.39
C ALA A 60 -26.19 -12.05 -6.62
N ARG A 61 -25.15 -11.84 -7.43
CA ARG A 61 -24.09 -12.85 -7.64
C ARG A 61 -23.34 -13.16 -6.35
N ARG A 62 -22.94 -12.13 -5.61
CA ARG A 62 -22.26 -12.30 -4.33
C ARG A 62 -23.10 -13.05 -3.30
N PHE A 63 -24.37 -12.71 -3.17
CA PHE A 63 -25.27 -13.34 -2.21
C PHE A 63 -25.63 -14.78 -2.58
N ALA A 64 -25.43 -15.20 -3.83
CA ALA A 64 -25.62 -16.58 -4.24
C ALA A 64 -24.63 -17.54 -3.53
N ASP A 65 -23.44 -17.05 -3.21
CA ASP A 65 -22.41 -17.83 -2.51
C ASP A 65 -22.57 -17.78 -0.98
N TRP A 66 -23.48 -16.95 -0.46
CA TRP A 66 -23.68 -16.79 0.97
C TRP A 66 -24.62 -17.85 1.53
N PRO A 67 -24.43 -18.27 2.81
CA PRO A 67 -25.41 -19.07 3.50
C PRO A 67 -26.78 -18.39 3.45
N ARG A 68 -27.85 -19.15 3.17
CA ARG A 68 -29.22 -18.59 3.11
C ARG A 68 -29.60 -17.77 4.35
N ARG A 69 -29.13 -18.21 5.52
CA ARG A 69 -29.38 -17.57 6.82
C ARG A 69 -28.61 -16.26 7.04
N ALA A 70 -27.66 -15.92 6.17
CA ALA A 70 -26.98 -14.62 6.19
C ALA A 70 -27.88 -13.47 5.72
N MET A 71 -28.79 -13.76 4.79
CA MET A 71 -29.67 -12.74 4.19
C MET A 71 -31.12 -12.85 4.67
N LYS A 72 -31.49 -13.98 5.26
CA LYS A 72 -32.87 -14.24 5.69
C LYS A 72 -32.90 -14.66 7.16
N PRO A 73 -33.17 -13.74 8.09
CA PRO A 73 -33.35 -14.07 9.51
C PRO A 73 -34.40 -15.17 9.71
N ASP A 74 -34.27 -15.95 10.78
CA ASP A 74 -35.33 -16.87 11.23
C ASP A 74 -36.45 -16.15 12.02
N ALA A 75 -37.36 -16.90 12.63
CA ALA A 75 -38.48 -16.34 13.38
C ALA A 75 -38.02 -15.61 14.65
N GLU A 76 -36.89 -16.02 15.21
CA GLU A 76 -36.22 -15.43 16.37
C GLU A 76 -35.25 -14.30 15.99
N GLY A 77 -35.16 -13.97 14.69
CA GLY A 77 -34.28 -12.92 14.16
C GLY A 77 -32.81 -13.34 14.05
N LYS A 78 -32.47 -14.62 14.19
CA LYS A 78 -31.09 -15.10 14.06
C LYS A 78 -30.65 -15.14 12.60
N VAL A 79 -29.40 -14.74 12.39
CA VAL A 79 -28.72 -14.78 11.10
C VAL A 79 -27.36 -15.46 11.25
N ARG A 80 -26.77 -15.85 10.12
CA ARG A 80 -25.44 -16.50 10.07
C ARG A 80 -24.43 -15.60 9.37
N HIS A 81 -23.23 -15.45 9.93
CA HIS A 81 -22.17 -14.67 9.27
C HIS A 81 -21.81 -15.24 7.89
N PRO A 82 -21.67 -14.41 6.84
CA PRO A 82 -21.46 -14.88 5.46
C PRO A 82 -20.06 -15.38 5.14
N PHE A 83 -19.09 -15.22 6.04
CA PHE A 83 -17.66 -15.43 5.75
C PHE A 83 -16.96 -16.18 6.88
N LEU A 84 -17.26 -15.79 8.12
CA LEU A 84 -16.65 -16.38 9.30
C LEU A 84 -17.52 -17.52 9.80
N GLU A 85 -16.89 -18.64 10.14
CA GLU A 85 -17.57 -19.77 10.78
C GLU A 85 -17.88 -19.41 12.24
N MET A 86 -19.08 -18.88 12.45
CA MET A 86 -19.60 -18.44 13.74
C MET A 86 -21.00 -19.02 13.96
N GLU A 87 -21.42 -19.07 15.23
CA GLU A 87 -22.79 -19.45 15.57
C GLU A 87 -23.81 -18.44 15.05
N GLU A 88 -25.05 -18.90 14.86
CA GLU A 88 -26.15 -18.02 14.47
C GLU A 88 -26.60 -17.18 15.66
N ALA A 89 -26.66 -15.86 15.46
CA ALA A 89 -27.01 -14.91 16.50
C ALA A 89 -28.12 -13.96 16.03
N SER A 90 -28.99 -13.58 16.96
CA SER A 90 -30.00 -12.52 16.76
C SER A 90 -29.46 -11.13 17.04
N LEU A 91 -28.25 -11.05 17.61
CA LEU A 91 -27.57 -9.82 18.01
C LEU A 91 -26.11 -9.85 17.56
N TRP A 92 -25.64 -8.72 17.05
CA TRP A 92 -24.32 -8.53 16.49
C TRP A 92 -23.72 -7.22 16.95
N TYR A 93 -22.40 -7.14 17.01
CA TYR A 93 -21.67 -6.00 17.52
C TYR A 93 -20.63 -5.54 16.51
N CYS A 94 -20.55 -4.22 16.33
CA CYS A 94 -19.54 -3.62 15.47
C CYS A 94 -18.29 -3.27 16.27
N LEU A 95 -17.13 -3.80 15.85
CA LEU A 95 -15.82 -3.52 16.46
C LEU A 95 -15.43 -2.04 16.42
N HIS A 96 -15.92 -1.27 15.43
CA HIS A 96 -15.49 0.11 15.20
C HIS A 96 -16.25 1.15 16.03
N CYS A 97 -17.54 0.92 16.26
CA CYS A 97 -18.41 1.91 16.91
C CYS A 97 -19.17 1.38 18.12
N ASN A 98 -18.89 0.14 18.53
CA ASN A 98 -19.56 -0.55 19.63
C ASN A 98 -21.09 -0.62 19.50
N ALA A 99 -21.60 -0.48 18.28
CA ALA A 99 -23.03 -0.54 18.04
C ALA A 99 -23.53 -1.98 18.18
N GLU A 100 -24.66 -2.13 18.87
CA GLU A 100 -25.46 -3.34 18.94
C GLU A 100 -26.47 -3.35 17.78
N ILE A 101 -26.49 -4.43 17.01
CA ILE A 101 -27.19 -4.53 15.72
C ILE A 101 -28.01 -5.82 15.73
N SER A 102 -29.31 -5.73 15.50
CA SER A 102 -30.16 -6.92 15.39
C SER A 102 -29.89 -7.70 14.08
N GLY A 103 -30.18 -8.99 14.09
CA GLY A 103 -30.07 -9.86 12.90
C GLY A 103 -30.78 -9.32 11.66
N PRO A 104 -32.04 -8.83 11.75
CA PRO A 104 -32.71 -8.18 10.62
C PRO A 104 -31.99 -6.92 10.12
N GLN A 105 -31.48 -6.07 11.02
CA GLN A 105 -30.75 -4.86 10.62
C GLN A 105 -29.46 -5.19 9.87
N ILE A 106 -28.67 -6.15 10.37
CA ILE A 106 -27.39 -6.49 9.74
C ILE A 106 -27.58 -7.21 8.40
N ALA A 107 -28.58 -8.11 8.29
CA ALA A 107 -28.91 -8.77 7.03
C ALA A 107 -29.44 -7.78 5.98
N GLY A 108 -30.33 -6.86 6.37
CA GLY A 108 -30.86 -5.81 5.51
C GLY A 108 -29.78 -4.85 5.01
N ASN A 109 -28.77 -4.58 5.83
CA ASN A 109 -27.64 -3.73 5.45
C ASN A 109 -26.45 -4.49 4.84
N HIS A 110 -26.67 -5.71 4.33
CA HIS A 110 -25.67 -6.53 3.64
C HIS A 110 -24.40 -6.77 4.46
N TRP A 111 -24.55 -6.95 5.77
CA TRP A 111 -23.47 -7.15 6.72
C TRP A 111 -22.52 -5.96 6.93
N HIS A 112 -22.85 -4.77 6.43
CA HIS A 112 -22.20 -3.54 6.87
C HIS A 112 -22.83 -3.03 8.17
N CYS A 113 -22.02 -2.47 9.07
CA CYS A 113 -22.56 -1.82 10.26
C CYS A 113 -23.52 -0.66 9.87
N PRO A 114 -24.78 -0.63 10.34
CA PRO A 114 -25.69 0.46 10.03
C PRO A 114 -25.30 1.83 10.62
N GLY A 115 -24.42 1.84 11.64
CA GLY A 115 -23.98 3.05 12.33
C GLY A 115 -22.80 3.73 11.65
N CYS A 116 -21.73 2.97 11.38
CA CYS A 116 -20.48 3.52 10.83
C CYS A 116 -20.09 2.98 9.45
N GLY A 117 -20.81 2.00 8.90
CA GLY A 117 -20.50 1.40 7.60
C GLY A 117 -19.36 0.38 7.58
N ALA A 118 -18.82 0.00 8.75
CA ALA A 118 -17.78 -1.01 8.86
C ALA A 118 -18.12 -2.30 8.11
N SER A 119 -17.10 -2.93 7.51
CA SER A 119 -17.26 -4.12 6.67
C SER A 119 -17.64 -5.37 7.47
N PRO A 120 -18.20 -6.41 6.82
CA PRO A 120 -18.66 -7.64 7.48
C PRO A 120 -17.64 -8.30 8.40
N ILE A 121 -16.35 -8.28 8.06
CA ILE A 121 -15.28 -8.88 8.87
C ILE A 121 -15.11 -8.24 10.26
N ASN A 122 -15.73 -7.09 10.49
CA ASN A 122 -15.68 -6.36 11.76
C ASN A 122 -16.98 -6.50 12.58
N ILE A 123 -17.83 -7.47 12.23
CA ILE A 123 -19.12 -7.70 12.87
C ILE A 123 -19.10 -9.06 13.57
N PHE A 124 -19.36 -9.06 14.87
CA PHE A 124 -19.19 -10.24 15.72
C PHE A 124 -20.45 -10.53 16.55
N PRO A 125 -20.73 -11.79 16.89
CA PRO A 125 -21.88 -12.15 17.73
C PRO A 125 -21.69 -11.74 19.20
N GLU A 126 -20.45 -11.42 19.61
CA GLU A 126 -20.08 -10.98 20.95
C GLU A 126 -19.10 -9.81 20.87
N ALA A 127 -19.22 -8.85 21.79
CA ALA A 127 -18.30 -7.71 21.90
C ALA A 127 -17.07 -8.04 22.77
N PHE A 128 -16.29 -9.05 22.36
CA PHE A 128 -15.16 -9.58 23.14
C PHE A 128 -14.06 -8.56 23.47
N TRP A 129 -14.01 -7.44 22.74
CA TRP A 129 -13.07 -6.35 22.95
C TRP A 129 -13.48 -5.41 24.09
N LEU A 130 -14.75 -5.43 24.53
CA LEU A 130 -15.23 -4.56 25.59
C LEU A 130 -14.92 -5.16 26.97
N GLY A 131 -14.05 -4.46 27.72
CA GLY A 131 -13.76 -4.79 29.11
C GLY A 131 -14.93 -4.46 30.07
N PRO A 132 -14.89 -4.95 31.33
CA PRO A 132 -15.95 -4.73 32.32
C PRO A 132 -16.28 -3.25 32.63
N ASN A 133 -15.31 -2.36 32.40
CA ASN A 133 -15.40 -0.93 32.69
C ASN A 133 -15.57 -0.06 31.43
N GLU A 134 -15.71 -0.69 30.25
CA GLU A 134 -15.85 0.05 29.00
C GLU A 134 -17.32 0.43 28.73
N GLN A 135 -17.49 1.42 27.86
CA GLN A 135 -18.82 1.88 27.49
C GLN A 135 -19.58 0.74 26.81
N LYS A 136 -20.74 0.38 27.41
CA LYS A 136 -21.57 -0.70 26.90
C LYS A 136 -22.05 -0.40 25.49
N SER A 137 -22.16 -1.47 24.70
CA SER A 137 -22.80 -1.42 23.39
C SER A 137 -24.19 -0.82 23.49
N ALA A 138 -24.55 -0.01 22.50
CA ALA A 138 -25.86 0.63 22.42
C ALA A 138 -26.55 0.24 21.11
N PRO A 139 -27.89 0.07 21.10
CA PRO A 139 -28.63 -0.23 19.89
C PRO A 139 -28.36 0.80 18.79
N VAL A 140 -28.04 0.30 17.60
CA VAL A 140 -27.76 1.15 16.44
C VAL A 140 -29.03 1.89 16.03
N GLN A 141 -28.91 3.21 15.88
CA GLN A 141 -29.93 4.02 15.23
C GLN A 141 -29.76 3.84 13.73
N ALA A 142 -30.48 2.87 13.15
CA ALA A 142 -30.43 2.63 11.72
C ALA A 142 -30.99 3.84 10.96
N ARG A 143 -30.29 4.29 9.91
CA ARG A 143 -30.91 5.15 8.90
C ARG A 143 -31.98 4.34 8.17
N GLY A 144 -33.14 4.96 7.90
CA GLY A 144 -34.26 4.28 7.26
C GLY A 144 -33.87 3.72 5.88
N GLU A 145 -34.36 2.53 5.55
CA GLU A 145 -34.21 1.94 4.22
C GLU A 145 -34.77 2.90 3.15
N GLY A 146 -34.00 3.11 2.08
CA GLY A 146 -34.47 3.88 0.92
C GLY A 146 -34.31 5.40 0.99
N GLN A 147 -33.50 5.94 1.93
CA GLN A 147 -33.03 7.31 1.79
C GLN A 147 -32.07 7.38 0.59
N ASP A 148 -32.47 8.04 -0.48
CA ASP A 148 -31.57 8.35 -1.58
C ASP A 148 -30.46 9.26 -1.06
N ILE A 149 -29.23 8.72 -1.04
CA ILE A 149 -28.05 9.45 -0.62
C ILE A 149 -27.58 10.26 -1.82
N GLU A 150 -27.55 11.59 -1.67
CA GLU A 150 -27.03 12.46 -2.72
C GLU A 150 -25.59 12.08 -3.09
N PRO A 151 -25.26 12.01 -4.39
CA PRO A 151 -23.89 11.77 -4.84
C PRO A 151 -22.94 12.87 -4.36
N ILE A 152 -21.75 12.46 -3.93
CA ILE A 152 -20.65 13.38 -3.63
C ILE A 152 -19.90 13.65 -4.93
N VAL A 153 -19.95 14.89 -5.41
CA VAL A 153 -19.24 15.32 -6.63
C VAL A 153 -17.94 16.02 -6.25
N SER A 154 -16.83 15.58 -6.84
CA SER A 154 -15.50 16.13 -6.62
C SER A 154 -14.74 16.34 -7.93
N ILE A 155 -14.03 17.45 -8.04
CA ILE A 155 -13.07 17.69 -9.12
C ILE A 155 -11.72 17.12 -8.69
N VAL A 156 -11.12 16.25 -9.51
CA VAL A 156 -9.87 15.55 -9.22
C VAL A 156 -8.84 15.80 -10.31
N ASP A 157 -7.55 15.87 -9.96
CA ASP A 157 -6.47 15.77 -10.93
C ASP A 157 -6.08 14.28 -11.03
N PRO A 158 -6.38 13.59 -12.14
CA PRO A 158 -6.12 12.16 -12.26
C PRO A 158 -4.65 11.84 -12.55
N ARG A 159 -3.78 12.86 -12.72
CA ARG A 159 -2.35 12.63 -12.93
C ARG A 159 -1.78 11.91 -11.70
N PRO A 160 -1.05 10.80 -11.88
CA PRO A 160 -0.34 10.16 -10.78
C PRO A 160 0.55 11.19 -10.07
N LYS A 161 0.38 11.33 -8.75
CA LYS A 161 1.29 12.10 -7.93
C LYS A 161 2.47 11.19 -7.60
N LEU A 162 3.67 11.58 -8.01
CA LEU A 162 4.90 11.00 -7.48
C LEU A 162 5.24 11.74 -6.18
N ASP A 163 5.16 11.03 -5.06
CA ASP A 163 5.53 11.54 -3.74
C ASP A 163 6.82 10.83 -3.34
N LEU A 164 7.96 11.48 -3.62
CA LEU A 164 9.27 10.90 -3.32
C LEU A 164 9.52 10.92 -1.81
N ASN A 165 10.05 9.82 -1.30
CA ASN A 165 10.53 9.72 0.07
C ASN A 165 12.02 9.33 0.09
N LYS A 166 12.61 9.43 1.29
CA LYS A 166 14.04 9.15 1.53
C LYS A 166 14.47 7.77 1.03
N ASP A 167 13.63 6.74 1.24
CA ASP A 167 13.93 5.37 0.79
C ASP A 167 13.94 5.27 -0.74
N GLN A 168 12.98 5.90 -1.42
CA GLN A 168 12.89 5.92 -2.87
C GLN A 168 14.08 6.65 -3.49
N VAL A 169 14.47 7.81 -2.95
CA VAL A 169 15.66 8.56 -3.38
C VAL A 169 16.92 7.71 -3.17
N THR A 170 17.08 7.13 -1.98
CA THR A 170 18.19 6.23 -1.65
C THR A 170 18.32 5.09 -2.65
N HIS A 171 17.21 4.47 -3.04
CA HIS A 171 17.21 3.39 -4.02
C HIS A 171 17.60 3.86 -5.42
N LEU A 172 17.07 4.99 -5.89
CA LEU A 172 17.39 5.54 -7.20
C LEU A 172 18.88 5.91 -7.29
N ILE A 173 19.42 6.59 -6.27
CA ILE A 173 20.84 6.92 -6.20
C ILE A 173 21.69 5.66 -6.16
N ARG A 174 21.39 4.68 -5.30
CA ARG A 174 22.16 3.43 -5.24
C ARG A 174 22.12 2.64 -6.55
N SER A 175 20.98 2.60 -7.24
CA SER A 175 20.87 2.01 -8.57
C SER A 175 21.80 2.71 -9.57
N ALA A 176 21.83 4.05 -9.57
CA ALA A 176 22.73 4.81 -10.42
C ALA A 176 24.22 4.58 -10.09
N LEU A 177 24.57 4.46 -8.80
CA LEU A 177 25.93 4.07 -8.38
C LEU A 177 26.35 2.70 -8.94
N PHE A 178 25.42 1.75 -9.04
CA PHE A 178 25.69 0.46 -9.69
C PHE A 178 25.88 0.58 -11.20
N GLU A 179 25.23 1.54 -11.86
CA GLU A 179 25.46 1.84 -13.29
C GLU A 179 26.85 2.42 -13.52
N ASP A 180 27.32 3.28 -12.59
CA ASP A 180 28.67 3.85 -12.64
C ASP A 180 29.77 2.80 -12.38
N ALA A 181 29.47 1.71 -11.67
CA ALA A 181 30.47 0.71 -11.28
C ALA A 181 30.96 -0.16 -12.45
N THR A 182 32.27 -0.12 -12.71
CA THR A 182 32.92 -0.77 -13.86
C THR A 182 33.58 -2.11 -13.52
N ASN A 183 33.76 -2.41 -12.24
CA ASN A 183 34.43 -3.61 -11.75
C ASN A 183 33.80 -4.15 -10.45
N ALA A 184 34.31 -5.28 -9.95
CA ALA A 184 33.76 -5.91 -8.75
C ALA A 184 33.96 -5.05 -7.49
N SER A 185 35.09 -4.33 -7.37
CA SER A 185 35.35 -3.40 -6.26
C SER A 185 34.30 -2.29 -6.21
N GLU A 186 34.11 -1.62 -7.34
CA GLU A 186 33.20 -0.46 -7.42
C GLU A 186 31.75 -0.86 -7.16
N ARG A 187 31.34 -2.07 -7.52
CA ARG A 187 30.00 -2.58 -7.16
C ARG A 187 29.87 -2.85 -5.65
N MET A 188 30.94 -3.30 -4.99
CA MET A 188 30.95 -3.37 -3.53
C MET A 188 30.89 -1.96 -2.94
N GLY A 189 31.61 -1.00 -3.52
CA GLY A 189 31.56 0.42 -3.16
C GLY A 189 30.16 0.99 -3.26
N ALA A 190 29.49 0.84 -4.41
CA ALA A 190 28.10 1.25 -4.61
C ALA A 190 27.12 0.55 -3.64
N SER A 191 27.35 -0.74 -3.35
CA SER A 191 26.50 -1.50 -2.44
C SER A 191 26.67 -1.08 -0.98
N LEU A 192 27.88 -0.72 -0.57
CA LEU A 192 28.24 -0.36 0.79
C LEU A 192 28.20 1.14 1.05
N ALA A 193 28.08 1.96 0.00
CA ALA A 193 27.97 3.41 0.10
C ALA A 193 26.85 3.76 1.09
N GLU A 194 27.23 4.55 2.09
CA GLU A 194 26.28 5.16 3.01
C GLU A 194 25.61 6.32 2.26
N ILE A 195 24.29 6.29 2.21
CA ILE A 195 23.49 7.31 1.52
C ILE A 195 22.61 7.91 2.59
N TRP A 196 22.91 9.15 2.98
CA TRP A 196 22.11 9.93 3.88
C TRP A 196 21.23 10.88 3.08
N VAL A 197 19.94 10.92 3.41
CA VAL A 197 18.95 11.77 2.74
C VAL A 197 18.28 12.65 3.78
N ASP A 198 18.32 13.96 3.57
CA ASP A 198 17.76 14.94 4.50
C ASP A 198 16.24 15.13 4.31
N ASP A 199 15.67 16.15 4.94
CA ASP A 199 14.22 16.42 4.86
C ASP A 199 13.80 17.13 3.56
N ASP A 200 14.75 17.79 2.87
CA ASP A 200 14.57 18.40 1.55
C ASP A 200 14.88 17.43 0.39
N LEU A 201 15.29 16.20 0.75
CA LEU A 201 15.71 15.09 -0.11
C LEU A 201 17.11 15.27 -0.72
N ASP A 202 17.91 16.21 -0.22
CA ASP A 202 19.31 16.33 -0.59
C ASP A 202 20.11 15.16 -0.03
N VAL A 203 21.17 14.79 -0.76
CA VAL A 203 21.85 13.50 -0.59
C VAL A 203 23.32 13.69 -0.27
N VAL A 204 23.80 12.99 0.75
CA VAL A 204 25.24 12.80 0.98
C VAL A 204 25.57 11.33 0.71
N VAL A 205 26.51 11.09 -0.20
CA VAL A 205 27.01 9.74 -0.51
C VAL A 205 28.44 9.60 0.02
N SER A 206 28.62 8.72 0.99
CA SER A 206 29.93 8.44 1.58
C SER A 206 30.48 7.11 1.05
N PHE A 207 31.65 7.15 0.43
CA PHE A 207 32.31 5.97 -0.14
C PHE A 207 33.46 5.48 0.72
N GLU A 208 33.62 4.16 0.78
CA GLU A 208 34.85 3.53 1.26
C GLU A 208 35.93 3.58 0.17
N ASP A 209 37.08 4.17 0.48
CA ASP A 209 38.18 4.47 -0.46
C ASP A 209 38.82 3.21 -1.08
N HIS A 210 38.77 2.08 -0.38
CA HIS A 210 39.25 0.79 -0.87
C HIS A 210 38.38 0.22 -2.00
N TYR A 211 37.11 0.61 -2.07
CA TYR A 211 36.14 0.08 -3.03
C TYR A 211 35.81 1.04 -4.16
N TRP A 212 35.77 2.34 -3.87
CA TRP A 212 35.49 3.39 -4.85
C TRP A 212 36.68 4.35 -4.96
N PRO A 213 37.26 4.55 -6.15
CA PRO A 213 38.39 5.47 -6.30
C PRO A 213 38.00 6.91 -5.93
N GLU A 214 38.81 7.59 -5.12
CA GLU A 214 38.58 8.97 -4.67
C GLU A 214 38.40 9.95 -5.84
N GLU A 215 39.16 9.76 -6.92
CA GLU A 215 39.13 10.60 -8.12
C GLU A 215 37.97 10.29 -9.07
N LYS A 216 37.14 9.29 -8.76
CA LYS A 216 36.06 8.83 -9.65
C LYS A 216 34.73 9.45 -9.24
N GLU A 217 34.21 10.32 -10.10
CA GLU A 217 32.86 10.86 -9.94
C GLU A 217 31.79 9.84 -10.37
N PRO A 218 30.73 9.61 -9.57
CA PRO A 218 29.58 8.79 -9.95
C PRO A 218 28.63 9.60 -10.85
N THR A 219 28.93 9.64 -12.15
CA THR A 219 28.24 10.50 -13.12
C THR A 219 26.74 10.18 -13.23
N ALA A 220 26.37 8.90 -13.28
CA ALA A 220 24.96 8.51 -13.34
C ALA A 220 24.19 8.93 -12.08
N ALA A 221 24.80 8.79 -10.89
CA ALA A 221 24.16 9.25 -9.66
C ALA A 221 23.97 10.79 -9.62
N ILE A 222 24.96 11.55 -10.09
CA ILE A 222 24.87 13.01 -10.24
C ILE A 222 23.73 13.39 -11.20
N GLU A 223 23.61 12.69 -12.34
CA GLU A 223 22.54 12.93 -13.31
C GLU A 223 21.15 12.62 -12.72
N VAL A 224 21.01 11.53 -11.97
CA VAL A 224 19.76 11.20 -11.29
C VAL A 224 19.39 12.28 -10.28
N ALA A 225 20.32 12.74 -9.44
CA ALA A 225 20.09 13.84 -8.51
C ALA A 225 19.63 15.12 -9.23
N ALA A 226 20.28 15.48 -10.34
CA ALA A 226 19.90 16.64 -11.14
C ALA A 226 18.49 16.52 -11.76
N VAL A 227 18.09 15.34 -12.23
CA VAL A 227 16.72 15.08 -12.74
C VAL A 227 15.67 15.18 -11.64
N LEU A 228 16.01 14.73 -10.44
CA LEU A 228 15.17 14.85 -9.25
C LEU A 228 15.13 16.29 -8.71
N GLY A 229 16.08 17.14 -9.10
CA GLY A 229 16.20 18.51 -8.63
C GLY A 229 16.70 18.60 -7.19
N ILE A 230 17.51 17.63 -6.76
CA ILE A 230 18.10 17.54 -5.41
C ILE A 230 19.61 17.76 -5.49
N GLU A 231 20.19 18.31 -4.43
CA GLU A 231 21.63 18.49 -4.28
C GLU A 231 22.28 17.17 -3.84
N MET A 232 23.52 16.93 -4.31
CA MET A 232 24.28 15.74 -3.94
C MET A 232 25.72 16.11 -3.57
N GLU A 233 26.15 15.67 -2.39
CA GLU A 233 27.51 15.80 -1.89
C GLU A 233 28.19 14.43 -1.81
N LEU A 234 29.51 14.42 -2.04
CA LEU A 234 30.33 13.21 -1.99
C LEU A 234 31.33 13.31 -0.84
N GLU A 235 31.40 12.25 -0.05
CA GLU A 235 32.33 12.14 1.07
C GLU A 235 33.10 10.83 1.02
N VAL A 236 34.23 10.79 1.74
CA VAL A 236 35.03 9.58 1.94
C VAL A 236 34.83 9.11 3.38
N MET A 237 34.50 7.83 3.53
CA MET A 237 34.41 7.13 4.81
C MET A 237 35.59 6.17 4.94
N TRP A 238 36.12 6.05 6.16
CA TRP A 238 37.11 5.04 6.51
C TRP A 238 36.47 4.00 7.43
N SER A 239 36.37 2.77 6.96
CA SER A 239 35.77 1.66 7.70
C SER A 239 36.66 0.42 7.68
N ASP A 240 36.37 -0.53 8.58
CA ASP A 240 37.00 -1.86 8.53
C ASP A 240 36.49 -2.61 7.30
N THR A 241 37.29 -2.63 6.24
CA THR A 241 36.89 -3.26 4.97
C THR A 241 36.56 -4.74 5.17
N LEU A 242 35.34 -5.14 4.82
CA LEU A 242 34.88 -6.51 5.04
C LEU A 242 35.68 -7.54 4.21
N PHE A 243 36.10 -7.17 3.00
CA PHE A 243 36.80 -8.05 2.04
C PHE A 243 37.56 -7.26 0.95
N ALA A 244 38.58 -6.47 1.32
CA ALA A 244 39.40 -5.72 0.35
C ALA A 244 40.83 -6.27 0.29
N TRP A 245 41.33 -6.47 -0.94
CA TRP A 245 42.75 -6.72 -1.18
C TRP A 245 43.29 -5.66 -2.16
N PRO A 246 44.39 -4.96 -1.82
CA PRO A 246 44.89 -3.85 -2.63
C PRO A 246 45.09 -4.23 -4.11
N GLY A 247 44.48 -3.46 -5.00
CA GLY A 247 44.62 -3.61 -6.45
C GLY A 247 43.94 -4.83 -7.07
N LEU A 248 43.18 -5.62 -6.32
CA LEU A 248 42.55 -6.85 -6.82
C LEU A 248 41.16 -6.62 -7.41
N GLY A 249 40.38 -5.73 -6.79
CA GLY A 249 39.00 -5.45 -7.17
C GLY A 249 38.83 -4.81 -8.54
N THR A 250 39.90 -4.20 -9.07
CA THR A 250 39.95 -3.54 -10.38
C THR A 250 40.30 -4.48 -11.53
N VAL A 251 40.69 -5.73 -11.25
CA VAL A 251 41.20 -6.68 -12.26
C VAL A 251 40.07 -7.42 -12.99
N THR A 252 38.89 -7.52 -12.39
CA THR A 252 37.77 -8.28 -12.95
C THR A 252 36.42 -7.60 -12.75
N GLN A 253 35.54 -7.80 -13.73
CA GLN A 253 34.13 -7.46 -13.63
C GLN A 253 33.29 -8.59 -13.04
N SER A 254 33.84 -9.77 -12.78
CA SER A 254 33.11 -10.92 -12.23
C SER A 254 33.28 -10.99 -10.72
N THR A 255 32.17 -10.86 -9.97
CA THR A 255 32.21 -11.02 -8.51
C THR A 255 32.72 -12.41 -8.10
N ALA A 256 32.36 -13.45 -8.86
CA ALA A 256 32.83 -14.81 -8.59
C ALA A 256 34.35 -14.97 -8.82
N GLU A 257 34.89 -14.31 -9.84
CA GLU A 257 36.34 -14.30 -10.09
C GLU A 257 37.08 -13.49 -9.02
N TYR A 258 36.55 -12.31 -8.67
CA TYR A 258 37.08 -11.49 -7.57
C TYR A 258 37.14 -12.29 -6.26
N THR A 259 36.08 -13.03 -5.92
CA THR A 259 36.07 -13.88 -4.73
C THR A 259 37.16 -14.95 -4.78
N ARG A 260 37.38 -15.62 -5.92
CA ARG A 260 38.46 -16.61 -6.04
C ARG A 260 39.83 -15.98 -5.86
N MET A 261 40.08 -14.89 -6.58
CA MET A 261 41.35 -14.16 -6.50
C MET A 261 41.62 -13.67 -5.08
N MET A 262 40.60 -13.17 -4.39
CA MET A 262 40.71 -12.67 -3.01
C MET A 262 41.05 -13.82 -2.07
N LEU A 263 40.34 -14.95 -2.15
CA LEU A 263 40.64 -16.14 -1.35
C LEU A 263 42.06 -16.67 -1.59
N ASP A 264 42.52 -16.67 -2.85
CA ASP A 264 43.90 -17.07 -3.18
C ASP A 264 44.93 -16.08 -2.63
N ALA A 265 44.67 -14.77 -2.70
CA ALA A 265 45.54 -13.74 -2.14
C ALA A 265 45.67 -13.89 -0.61
N TYR A 266 44.56 -14.09 0.11
CA TYR A 266 44.57 -14.36 1.55
C TYR A 266 45.24 -15.70 1.91
N ARG A 267 45.07 -16.75 1.09
CA ARG A 267 45.77 -18.04 1.32
C ARG A 267 47.28 -17.90 1.16
N SER A 268 47.72 -17.12 0.17
CA SER A 268 49.14 -16.97 -0.15
C SER A 268 49.87 -15.93 0.71
N ASN A 269 49.18 -14.91 1.19
CA ASN A 269 49.80 -13.73 1.81
C ASN A 269 49.13 -13.27 3.12
N GLY A 270 47.98 -13.84 3.49
CA GLY A 270 47.26 -13.48 4.71
C GLY A 270 47.63 -14.37 5.90
N ILE A 271 47.42 -13.85 7.11
CA ILE A 271 47.42 -14.66 8.34
C ILE A 271 46.01 -15.26 8.47
N VAL A 272 45.87 -16.55 8.13
CA VAL A 272 44.66 -17.30 8.43
C VAL A 272 44.79 -17.86 9.84
N GLU A 273 44.13 -17.25 10.83
CA GLU A 273 43.89 -17.96 12.09
C GLU A 273 42.89 -19.09 11.80
N GLU A 274 43.39 -20.31 11.64
CA GLU A 274 42.56 -21.51 11.62
C GLU A 274 41.75 -21.54 12.92
N ARG A 275 40.42 -21.44 12.81
CA ARG A 275 39.54 -21.88 13.90
C ARG A 275 39.79 -23.36 14.12
N TYR A 276 40.57 -23.68 15.15
CA TYR A 276 40.76 -25.04 15.64
C TYR A 276 39.41 -25.75 15.72
N GLY A 277 39.35 -26.92 15.07
CA GLY A 277 38.18 -27.78 15.07
C GLY A 277 37.81 -28.24 16.47
N ASN A 278 36.52 -28.21 16.78
CA ASN A 278 35.97 -29.04 17.85
C ASN A 278 35.70 -30.43 17.27
N GLN A 279 36.55 -31.39 17.63
CA GLN A 279 36.12 -32.76 17.92
C GLN A 279 35.41 -32.77 19.29
#